data_AF-A0A8X7VNM6-F1
#
_entry.id   AF-A0A8X7VNM6-F1
#
_cell.length_a   1.000
_cell.length_b   1.000
_cell.length_c   1.000
_cell.angle_alpha   90.00
_cell.angle_beta   90.00
_cell.angle_gamma   90.00
#
_symmetry.space_group_name_H-M   'P 1'
#
loop_
_entity.id
_entity.type
_entity.pdbx_description
1 polymer ?
#
loop_
_entity_poly.entity_id
_entity_poly.type
_entity_poly.pdbx_seq_one_letter_code
_entity_poly.pdbx_strand_id
1 'polypeptide(L)'
;MRIPKYNTGFNICSDYYITVEVKDLVDDSAHILQSSVTESFPMNGEHLRVLTEICRLKPEKPGEEGDLAQINEEAVDELYKSRMPNFLSDAKPDDRLTLCVFKVQEKDICQNDWLRQYTDFALYCYWRFFLPGRIKSCLPAEINKILVETFETHTDPSLKLKSSNAIFHINFTAKSCDYISVVRRTKDGRTGHIILEISTCTNPPSSP
;
A
#
# COMPACT_ATOMS: atom_id res chain seq x y z
N MET A 1 -14.02 1.76 14.68
CA MET A 1 -13.63 0.35 14.49
C MET A 1 -12.98 -0.16 15.77
N ARG A 2 -13.42 -1.30 16.31
CA ARG A 2 -12.80 -1.96 17.47
C ARG A 2 -12.22 -3.29 17.00
N ILE A 3 -10.98 -3.60 17.36
CA ILE A 3 -10.36 -4.89 17.04
C ILE A 3 -10.65 -5.84 18.21
N PRO A 4 -11.59 -6.81 18.08
CA PRO A 4 -11.95 -7.69 19.18
C PRO A 4 -10.88 -8.75 19.46
N LYS A 5 -10.14 -9.19 18.43
CA LYS A 5 -9.09 -10.19 18.55
C LYS A 5 -8.02 -9.98 17.48
N TYR A 6 -6.77 -10.08 17.89
CA TYR A 6 -5.63 -10.27 16.99
C TYR A 6 -4.69 -11.31 17.60
N ASN A 7 -4.00 -12.07 16.76
CA ASN A 7 -2.89 -12.93 17.18
C ASN A 7 -1.61 -12.46 16.49
N THR A 8 -0.49 -12.51 17.20
CA THR A 8 0.84 -12.20 16.65
C THR A 8 1.70 -13.47 16.64
N GLY A 9 2.27 -13.79 15.49
CA GLY A 9 3.34 -14.77 15.37
C GLY A 9 4.68 -14.06 15.28
N PHE A 10 5.67 -14.48 16.08
CA PHE A 10 7.03 -13.96 15.98
C PHE A 10 7.93 -15.06 15.40
N ASN A 11 8.21 -14.96 14.10
CA ASN A 11 9.24 -15.72 13.40
C ASN A 11 10.26 -14.73 12.82
N ILE A 12 10.99 -15.11 11.78
CA ILE A 12 11.79 -14.21 10.93
C ILE A 12 10.91 -13.02 10.46
N CYS A 13 9.61 -13.23 10.20
CA CYS A 13 8.62 -12.17 9.91
C CYS A 13 7.65 -11.95 11.09
N SER A 14 6.92 -10.82 11.07
CA SER A 14 5.83 -10.54 12.03
C SER A 14 4.47 -10.74 11.37
N ASP A 15 3.73 -11.75 11.81
CA ASP A 15 2.42 -12.11 11.26
C ASP A 15 1.29 -11.61 12.17
N TYR A 16 0.32 -10.91 11.57
CA TYR A 16 -0.84 -10.35 12.25
C TYR A 16 -2.13 -10.96 11.69
N TYR A 17 -2.77 -11.81 12.48
CA TYR A 17 -4.08 -12.39 12.16
C TYR A 17 -5.18 -11.58 12.82
N ILE A 18 -5.93 -10.84 12.02
CA ILE A 18 -6.92 -9.87 12.46
C ILE A 18 -8.32 -10.41 12.16
N THR A 19 -9.21 -10.36 13.14
CA THR A 19 -10.63 -10.67 12.96
C THR A 19 -11.45 -9.54 13.55
N VAL A 20 -12.29 -8.90 12.74
CA VAL A 20 -13.07 -7.73 13.11
C VAL A 20 -14.50 -7.87 12.64
N GLU A 21 -15.42 -7.34 13.42
CA GLU A 21 -16.81 -7.14 12.98
C GLU A 21 -16.87 -5.85 12.16
N VAL A 22 -17.43 -5.96 10.96
CA VAL A 22 -17.62 -4.87 10.01
C VAL A 22 -19.09 -4.75 9.68
N LYS A 23 -19.51 -3.54 9.31
CA LYS A 23 -20.88 -3.25 8.92
C LYS A 23 -20.92 -2.93 7.44
N ASP A 24 -21.79 -3.59 6.68
CA ASP A 24 -22.07 -3.18 5.31
C ASP A 24 -22.88 -1.87 5.36
N LEU A 25 -22.44 -0.87 4.61
CA LEU A 25 -23.10 0.43 4.56
C LEU A 25 -24.36 0.43 3.69
N VAL A 26 -24.55 -0.59 2.84
CA VAL A 26 -25.71 -0.71 1.94
C VAL A 26 -26.96 -1.16 2.71
N ASP A 27 -26.83 -2.15 3.59
CA ASP A 27 -27.95 -2.77 4.29
C ASP A 27 -27.83 -2.81 5.81
N ASP A 28 -26.78 -2.19 6.37
CA ASP A 28 -26.49 -2.12 7.80
C ASP A 28 -26.22 -3.50 8.44
N SER A 29 -25.99 -4.54 7.64
CA SER A 29 -25.75 -5.90 8.12
C SER A 29 -24.34 -6.04 8.71
N ALA A 30 -24.23 -6.87 9.75
CA ALA A 30 -22.98 -7.16 10.42
C ALA A 30 -22.31 -8.39 9.80
N HIS A 31 -21.05 -8.25 9.42
CA HIS A 31 -20.20 -9.32 8.92
C HIS A 31 -18.93 -9.45 9.75
N ILE A 32 -18.28 -10.61 9.65
CA ILE A 32 -16.96 -10.82 10.24
C ILE A 32 -15.93 -10.83 9.12
N LEU A 33 -15.05 -9.82 9.10
CA LEU A 33 -13.91 -9.74 8.23
C LEU A 33 -12.70 -10.41 8.89
N GLN A 34 -12.02 -11.26 8.14
CA GLN A 34 -10.73 -11.82 8.53
C GLN A 34 -9.65 -11.34 7.56
N SER A 35 -8.52 -10.92 8.12
CA SER A 35 -7.34 -10.57 7.34
C SER A 35 -6.06 -11.08 8.00
N SER A 36 -5.07 -11.41 7.17
CA SER A 36 -3.71 -11.70 7.61
C SER A 36 -2.79 -10.69 6.96
N VAL A 37 -2.02 -9.98 7.78
CA VAL A 37 -1.02 -9.03 7.34
C VAL A 37 0.32 -9.48 7.88
N THR A 38 1.30 -9.63 6.99
CA THR A 38 2.66 -10.02 7.37
C THR A 38 3.60 -8.87 7.07
N GLU A 39 4.36 -8.47 8.07
CA GLU A 39 5.52 -7.61 7.86
C GLU A 39 6.75 -8.49 7.62
N SER A 40 7.34 -8.36 6.44
CA SER A 40 8.51 -9.14 6.03
C SER A 40 9.77 -8.27 5.93
N PHE A 41 10.93 -8.94 5.83
CA PHE A 41 12.18 -8.24 5.59
C PHE A 41 12.16 -7.48 4.26
N PRO A 42 12.80 -6.30 4.21
CA PRO A 42 13.08 -5.64 2.95
C PRO A 42 13.95 -6.50 2.04
N MET A 43 13.66 -6.51 0.74
CA MET A 43 14.38 -7.30 -0.26
C MET A 43 14.97 -6.45 -1.38
N ASN A 44 14.27 -5.39 -1.79
CA ASN A 44 14.53 -4.62 -3.00
C ASN A 44 14.92 -3.16 -2.70
N GLY A 45 15.43 -2.86 -1.51
CA GLY A 45 15.88 -1.52 -1.11
C GLY A 45 14.79 -0.59 -0.57
N GLU A 46 13.59 -1.12 -0.37
CA GLU A 46 12.54 -0.52 0.45
C GLU A 46 12.92 -0.50 1.94
N HIS A 47 12.23 0.31 2.72
CA HIS A 47 12.42 0.38 4.18
C HIS A 47 11.39 -0.49 4.93
N LEU A 48 10.23 -0.75 4.32
CA LEU A 48 9.15 -1.55 4.87
C LEU A 48 8.51 -2.40 3.76
N ARG A 49 8.28 -3.68 4.05
CA ARG A 49 7.58 -4.62 3.16
C ARG A 49 6.41 -5.26 3.91
N VAL A 50 5.20 -5.07 3.40
CA VAL A 50 3.95 -5.55 4.01
C VAL A 50 3.18 -6.39 2.99
N LEU A 51 2.69 -7.53 3.44
CA LEU A 51 2.02 -8.55 2.66
C LEU A 51 0.61 -8.73 3.21
N THR A 52 -0.39 -8.91 2.35
CA THR A 52 -1.71 -9.42 2.75
C THR A 52 -1.95 -10.71 2.01
N GLU A 53 -2.16 -11.81 2.74
CA GLU A 53 -2.41 -13.14 2.15
C GLU A 53 -3.85 -13.61 2.38
N ILE A 54 -4.55 -12.98 3.34
CA ILE A 54 -5.95 -13.29 3.65
C ILE A 54 -6.71 -11.97 3.74
N CYS A 55 -7.84 -11.88 3.06
CA CYS A 55 -8.83 -10.82 3.21
C CYS A 55 -10.20 -11.33 2.75
N ARG A 56 -11.06 -11.75 3.68
CA ARG A 56 -12.37 -12.39 3.36
C ARG A 56 -13.44 -12.18 4.42
N LEU A 57 -14.71 -12.36 4.04
CA LEU A 57 -15.87 -12.39 4.94
C LEU A 57 -16.20 -13.82 5.38
N LYS A 58 -16.52 -14.03 6.67
CA LYS A 58 -17.10 -15.30 7.14
C LYS A 58 -18.58 -15.41 6.70
N PRO A 59 -19.09 -16.62 6.41
CA PRO A 59 -18.55 -17.93 6.76
C PRO A 59 -17.86 -18.66 5.60
N GLU A 60 -17.40 -17.98 4.54
CA GLU A 60 -16.73 -18.62 3.39
C GLU A 60 -15.85 -19.78 3.88
N LYS A 61 -16.27 -21.01 3.56
CA LYS A 61 -15.71 -22.22 4.17
C LYS A 61 -14.23 -22.27 3.79
N PRO A 62 -13.34 -22.56 4.75
CA PRO A 62 -11.98 -22.90 4.41
C PRO A 62 -12.01 -24.19 3.55
N GLY A 63 -11.88 -24.10 2.22
CA GLY A 63 -11.77 -25.29 1.36
C GLY A 63 -12.57 -25.35 0.06
N GLU A 64 -13.31 -24.33 -0.37
CA GLU A 64 -13.78 -24.24 -1.77
C GLU A 64 -12.78 -23.40 -2.59
N GLU A 65 -11.67 -24.07 -2.94
CA GLU A 65 -10.67 -23.71 -3.95
C GLU A 65 -9.88 -22.39 -3.73
N GLY A 66 -8.90 -22.41 -2.80
CA GLY A 66 -7.83 -21.40 -2.74
C GLY A 66 -7.24 -21.07 -1.35
N ASP A 67 -7.80 -21.64 -0.28
CA ASP A 67 -7.53 -21.28 1.12
C ASP A 67 -6.07 -21.46 1.59
N LEU A 68 -5.47 -20.37 2.06
CA LEU A 68 -4.16 -20.26 2.73
C LEU A 68 -2.93 -20.44 1.82
N ALA A 69 -3.06 -20.23 0.51
CA ALA A 69 -1.88 -20.17 -0.34
C ALA A 69 -1.04 -18.93 0.01
N GLN A 70 0.26 -19.13 0.26
CA GLN A 70 1.22 -18.03 0.38
C GLN A 70 1.23 -17.20 -0.91
N ILE A 71 1.64 -15.94 -0.80
CA ILE A 71 1.84 -15.08 -1.97
C ILE A 71 2.79 -15.76 -2.97
N ASN A 72 2.36 -15.85 -4.23
CA ASN A 72 3.21 -16.35 -5.30
C ASN A 72 4.05 -15.21 -5.89
N GLU A 73 5.23 -14.97 -5.30
CA GLU A 73 6.16 -13.95 -5.79
C GLU A 73 6.63 -14.21 -7.24
N GLU A 74 6.65 -15.46 -7.70
CA GLU A 74 7.02 -15.80 -9.08
C GLU A 74 5.97 -15.27 -10.07
N ALA A 75 4.69 -15.27 -9.69
CA ALA A 75 3.59 -14.77 -10.52
C ALA A 75 3.47 -13.23 -10.56
N VAL A 76 4.22 -12.51 -9.72
CA VAL A 76 4.34 -11.05 -9.85
C VAL A 76 5.01 -10.73 -11.18
N ASP A 77 4.59 -9.66 -11.82
CA ASP A 77 5.18 -9.19 -13.07
C ASP A 77 6.66 -8.80 -12.86
N GLU A 78 7.56 -9.39 -13.66
CA GLU A 78 9.01 -9.17 -13.63
C GLU A 78 9.40 -7.69 -13.72
N LEU A 79 8.59 -6.87 -14.41
CA LEU A 79 8.86 -5.44 -14.55
C LEU A 79 8.80 -4.69 -13.20
N TYR A 80 8.12 -5.26 -12.21
CA TYR A 80 7.97 -4.69 -10.86
C TYR A 80 8.87 -5.37 -9.81
N LYS A 81 9.65 -6.39 -10.16
CA LYS A 81 10.57 -7.10 -9.24
C LYS A 81 11.92 -6.41 -9.05
N SER A 82 12.16 -5.32 -9.77
CA SER A 82 13.42 -4.57 -9.70
C SER A 82 13.58 -3.83 -8.36
N ARG A 83 14.79 -3.30 -8.12
CA ARG A 83 15.07 -2.43 -6.97
C ARG A 83 14.05 -1.29 -6.89
N MET A 84 13.66 -0.90 -5.67
CA MET A 84 12.76 0.22 -5.41
C MET A 84 13.27 1.48 -6.12
N PRO A 85 12.43 2.17 -6.93
CA PRO A 85 12.88 3.34 -7.68
C PRO A 85 13.03 4.54 -6.75
N ASN A 86 13.74 5.55 -7.25
CA ASN A 86 13.81 6.85 -6.60
C ASN A 86 12.47 7.59 -6.70
N PHE A 87 12.24 8.52 -5.77
CA PHE A 87 11.07 9.38 -5.82
C PHE A 87 11.08 10.28 -7.06
N LEU A 88 9.94 10.34 -7.77
CA LEU A 88 9.71 11.30 -8.84
C LEU A 88 8.89 12.48 -8.34
N SER A 89 9.42 13.69 -8.54
CA SER A 89 8.69 14.93 -8.23
C SER A 89 7.68 15.29 -9.30
N ASP A 90 7.94 14.95 -10.57
CA ASP A 90 7.16 15.39 -11.72
C ASP A 90 6.93 14.27 -12.74
N ALA A 91 5.79 14.36 -13.43
CA ALA A 91 5.44 13.43 -14.49
C ALA A 91 6.35 13.68 -15.70
N LYS A 92 6.84 12.60 -16.30
CA LYS A 92 7.61 12.65 -17.56
C LYS A 92 6.73 12.29 -18.74
N PRO A 93 7.03 12.77 -19.95
CA PRO A 93 6.34 12.34 -21.17
C PRO A 93 6.43 10.83 -21.35
N ASP A 94 5.36 10.26 -21.91
CA ASP A 94 5.20 8.83 -22.16
C ASP A 94 6.14 8.36 -23.28
N ASP A 95 7.34 7.90 -22.91
CA ASP A 95 8.18 7.15 -23.83
C ASP A 95 7.66 5.71 -23.85
N ARG A 96 7.24 5.21 -25.02
CA ARG A 96 6.55 3.91 -25.23
C ARG A 96 7.22 2.64 -24.67
N LEU A 97 8.39 2.75 -24.07
CA LEU A 97 9.19 1.67 -23.48
C LEU A 97 9.36 1.79 -21.96
N THR A 98 8.80 2.83 -21.33
CA THR A 98 8.86 3.09 -19.88
C THR A 98 7.46 3.14 -19.28
N LEU A 99 7.38 3.02 -17.95
CA LEU A 99 6.13 3.16 -17.19
C LEU A 99 5.45 4.50 -17.53
N CYS A 100 4.15 4.46 -17.84
CA CYS A 100 3.36 5.68 -18.00
C CYS A 100 3.29 6.40 -16.64
N VAL A 101 3.78 7.63 -16.57
CA VAL A 101 3.71 8.45 -15.35
C VAL A 101 2.61 9.49 -15.48
N PHE A 102 1.68 9.53 -14.52
CA PHE A 102 0.62 10.55 -14.50
C PHE A 102 0.37 11.10 -13.09
N LYS A 103 -0.12 12.33 -13.04
CA LYS A 103 -0.54 12.99 -11.79
C LYS A 103 -1.99 12.64 -11.48
N VAL A 104 -2.24 12.22 -10.25
CA VAL A 104 -3.59 11.93 -9.76
C VAL A 104 -4.32 13.24 -9.47
N GLN A 105 -5.59 13.35 -9.90
CA GLN A 105 -6.41 14.53 -9.60
C GLN A 105 -6.94 14.46 -8.16
N GLU A 106 -7.13 15.61 -7.52
CA GLU A 106 -7.62 15.69 -6.14
C GLU A 106 -8.96 14.96 -5.93
N LYS A 107 -9.87 15.06 -6.91
CA LYS A 107 -11.14 14.30 -6.90
C LYS A 107 -10.92 12.79 -6.76
N ASP A 108 -9.89 12.25 -7.44
CA ASP A 108 -9.60 10.83 -7.47
C ASP A 108 -8.92 10.42 -6.16
N ILE A 109 -8.10 11.30 -5.56
CA ILE A 109 -7.54 11.10 -4.21
C ILE A 109 -8.67 11.00 -3.18
N CYS A 110 -9.66 11.89 -3.25
CA CYS A 110 -10.80 11.90 -2.34
C CYS A 110 -11.77 10.73 -2.54
N GLN A 111 -11.87 10.18 -3.75
CA GLN A 111 -12.72 9.03 -4.05
C GLN A 111 -12.07 7.68 -3.72
N ASN A 112 -10.74 7.65 -3.52
CA ASN A 112 -9.97 6.44 -3.33
C ASN A 112 -9.28 6.44 -1.95
N ASP A 113 -10.03 6.09 -0.90
CA ASP A 113 -9.54 6.07 0.49
C ASP A 113 -8.30 5.18 0.71
N TRP A 114 -8.08 4.18 -0.15
CA TRP A 114 -6.89 3.34 -0.10
C TRP A 114 -5.59 4.11 -0.39
N LEU A 115 -5.63 5.24 -1.09
CA LEU A 115 -4.46 6.13 -1.27
C LEU A 115 -4.05 6.78 0.06
N ARG A 116 -5.02 7.09 0.92
CA ARG A 116 -4.75 7.56 2.28
C ARG A 116 -4.12 6.45 3.12
N GLN A 117 -4.59 5.22 2.99
CA GLN A 117 -3.97 4.07 3.66
C GLN A 117 -2.50 3.89 3.26
N TYR A 118 -2.14 4.05 1.97
CA TYR A 118 -0.73 4.01 1.55
C TYR A 118 0.10 5.12 2.18
N THR A 119 -0.50 6.29 2.38
CA THR A 119 0.15 7.41 3.06
C THR A 119 0.35 7.12 4.56
N ASP A 120 -0.61 6.45 5.21
CA ASP A 120 -0.48 6.01 6.60
C ASP A 120 0.65 4.98 6.77
N PHE A 121 0.74 4.02 5.85
CA PHE A 121 1.85 3.07 5.78
C PHE A 121 3.20 3.77 5.52
N ALA A 122 3.23 4.77 4.65
CA ALA A 122 4.42 5.57 4.38
C ALA A 122 4.91 6.33 5.62
N LEU A 123 4.00 6.92 6.39
CA LEU A 123 4.32 7.59 7.64
C LEU A 123 4.80 6.61 8.71
N TYR A 124 4.12 5.46 8.84
CA TYR A 124 4.52 4.38 9.73
C TYR A 124 5.93 3.87 9.42
N CYS A 125 6.23 3.64 8.13
CA CYS A 125 7.54 3.22 7.64
C CYS A 125 8.66 4.15 8.13
N TYR A 126 8.49 5.47 7.97
CA TYR A 126 9.48 6.44 8.42
C TYR A 126 9.62 6.46 9.95
N TRP A 127 8.52 6.52 10.70
CA TRP A 127 8.60 6.60 12.17
C TRP A 127 9.11 5.33 12.83
N ARG A 128 8.75 4.16 12.31
CA ARG A 128 9.27 2.88 12.79
C ARG A 128 10.79 2.85 12.71
N PHE A 129 11.35 3.27 11.57
CA PHE A 129 12.78 3.15 11.31
C PHE A 129 13.58 4.30 11.94
N PHE A 130 13.10 5.55 11.83
CA PHE A 130 13.87 6.74 12.20
C PHE A 130 13.50 7.34 13.56
N LEU A 131 12.33 7.01 14.14
CA LEU A 131 11.85 7.57 15.42
C LEU A 131 11.22 6.51 16.35
N PRO A 132 11.96 5.45 16.72
CA PRO A 132 11.44 4.39 17.59
C PRO A 132 10.96 4.95 18.94
N GLY A 133 9.76 4.54 19.37
CA GLY A 133 9.16 4.95 20.65
C GLY A 133 8.30 6.22 20.62
N ARG A 134 8.17 6.91 19.46
CA ARG A 134 7.32 8.10 19.30
C ARG A 134 6.03 7.86 18.48
N ILE A 135 5.61 6.62 18.31
CA ILE A 135 4.33 6.26 17.68
C ILE A 135 3.19 6.51 18.68
N LYS A 136 3.01 7.77 19.08
CA LYS A 136 1.83 8.23 19.82
C LYS A 136 1.02 9.07 18.84
N SER A 137 -0.01 8.45 18.28
CA SER A 137 -0.96 9.00 17.32
C SER A 137 -0.37 9.46 15.97
N CYS A 138 -0.89 8.89 14.89
CA CYS A 138 -0.78 9.43 13.55
C CYS A 138 -1.83 10.54 13.46
N LEU A 139 -1.41 11.81 13.40
CA LEU A 139 -2.28 12.86 12.88
C LEU A 139 -2.51 12.56 11.40
N PRO A 140 -3.69 12.87 10.83
CA PRO A 140 -3.95 12.58 9.43
C PRO A 140 -2.88 13.26 8.58
N ALA A 141 -2.24 12.49 7.70
CA ALA A 141 -1.33 13.03 6.72
C ALA A 141 -2.13 13.81 5.66
N GLU A 142 -1.64 15.00 5.32
CA GLU A 142 -2.16 15.81 4.23
C GLU A 142 -1.44 15.40 2.94
N ILE A 143 -2.18 14.82 1.99
CA ILE A 143 -1.61 14.41 0.71
C ILE A 143 -1.50 15.64 -0.19
N ASN A 144 -0.27 16.02 -0.54
CA ASN A 144 0.02 17.19 -1.37
C ASN A 144 -0.01 16.84 -2.86
N LYS A 145 0.58 15.69 -3.23
CA LYS A 145 0.71 15.24 -4.63
C LYS A 145 0.90 13.73 -4.69
N ILE A 146 0.25 13.09 -5.66
CA ILE A 146 0.51 11.70 -6.03
C ILE A 146 0.82 11.63 -7.51
N LEU A 147 1.95 11.00 -7.85
CA LEU A 147 2.22 10.50 -9.19
C LEU A 147 2.11 8.98 -9.18
N VAL A 148 1.64 8.41 -10.28
CA VAL A 148 1.51 6.96 -10.44
C VAL A 148 2.25 6.53 -11.68
N GLU A 149 3.07 5.50 -11.53
CA GLU A 149 3.74 4.78 -12.61
C GLU A 149 3.06 3.41 -12.82
N THR A 150 2.64 3.14 -14.04
CA THR A 150 2.10 1.82 -14.42
C THR A 150 2.39 1.49 -15.89
N PHE A 151 2.49 0.20 -16.23
CA PHE A 151 2.59 -0.27 -17.61
C PHE A 151 1.22 -0.35 -18.30
N GLU A 152 0.13 -0.13 -17.57
CA GLU A 152 -1.21 -0.14 -18.16
C GLU A 152 -1.44 1.09 -19.04
N THR A 153 -1.80 0.85 -20.30
CA THR A 153 -1.86 1.84 -21.38
C THR A 153 -3.22 2.55 -21.47
N HIS A 154 -4.05 2.49 -20.42
CA HIS A 154 -5.35 3.14 -20.40
C HIS A 154 -5.23 4.65 -20.65
N THR A 155 -6.04 5.18 -21.56
CA THR A 155 -6.01 6.62 -21.88
C THR A 155 -6.55 7.48 -20.73
N ASP A 156 -7.48 6.93 -19.93
CA ASP A 156 -8.05 7.59 -18.75
C ASP A 156 -7.18 7.34 -17.51
N PRO A 157 -6.62 8.39 -16.88
CA PRO A 157 -5.85 8.29 -15.64
C PRO A 157 -6.61 7.61 -14.47
N SER A 158 -7.93 7.77 -14.40
CA SER A 158 -8.73 7.17 -13.33
C SER A 158 -8.82 5.65 -13.46
N LEU A 159 -8.76 5.13 -14.69
CA LEU A 159 -8.68 3.70 -14.96
C LEU A 159 -7.28 3.16 -14.65
N LYS A 160 -6.22 3.94 -14.94
CA LYS A 160 -4.84 3.61 -14.55
C LYS A 160 -4.63 3.53 -13.03
N LEU A 161 -5.47 4.16 -12.20
CA LEU A 161 -5.41 3.97 -10.74
C LEU A 161 -5.87 2.57 -10.30
N LYS A 162 -6.71 1.92 -11.11
CA LYS A 162 -7.23 0.58 -10.84
C LYS A 162 -6.26 -0.52 -11.27
N SER A 163 -5.11 -0.15 -11.83
CA SER A 163 -4.10 -1.10 -12.30
C SER A 163 -3.69 -2.07 -11.22
N SER A 164 -3.48 -3.33 -11.55
CA SER A 164 -3.15 -4.33 -10.52
C SER A 164 -1.81 -4.01 -9.84
N ASN A 165 -0.81 -3.72 -10.67
CA ASN A 165 0.54 -3.36 -10.24
C ASN A 165 0.78 -1.88 -10.57
N ALA A 166 1.35 -1.13 -9.63
CA ALA A 166 1.63 0.29 -9.80
C ALA A 166 2.67 0.78 -8.78
N ILE A 167 3.36 1.86 -9.12
CA ILE A 167 4.26 2.58 -8.22
C ILE A 167 3.66 3.96 -7.94
N PHE A 168 3.55 4.32 -6.68
CA PHE A 168 2.97 5.57 -6.21
C PHE A 168 4.06 6.44 -5.61
N HIS A 169 4.25 7.64 -6.14
CA HIS A 169 5.12 8.67 -5.59
C HIS A 169 4.25 9.66 -4.85
N ILE A 170 4.27 9.58 -3.52
CA ILE A 170 3.40 10.33 -2.63
C ILE A 170 4.22 11.42 -1.94
N ASN A 171 3.85 12.67 -2.16
CA ASN A 171 4.29 13.80 -1.35
C ASN A 171 3.16 14.13 -0.38
N PHE A 172 3.48 14.17 0.91
CA PHE A 172 2.52 14.46 1.97
C PHE A 172 3.16 15.19 3.15
N THR A 173 2.35 15.90 3.92
CA THR A 173 2.78 16.60 5.13
C THR A 173 2.14 15.95 6.35
N ALA A 174 2.94 15.73 7.40
CA ALA A 174 2.44 15.25 8.70
C ALA A 174 3.28 15.85 9.83
N LYS A 175 2.64 16.28 10.93
CA LYS A 175 3.32 16.88 12.09
C LYS A 175 4.30 18.00 11.71
N SER A 176 3.92 18.86 10.77
CA SER A 176 4.75 19.97 10.25
C SER A 176 6.05 19.53 9.58
N CYS A 177 6.11 18.30 9.08
CA CYS A 177 7.21 17.78 8.28
C CYS A 177 6.68 17.33 6.93
N ASP A 178 7.42 17.66 5.87
CA ASP A 178 7.15 17.19 4.53
C ASP A 178 7.87 15.86 4.29
N TYR A 179 7.14 14.94 3.68
CA TYR A 179 7.59 13.59 3.38
C TYR A 179 7.42 13.30 1.91
N ILE A 180 8.37 12.54 1.39
CA ILE A 180 8.26 11.90 0.10
C ILE A 180 8.34 10.39 0.31
N SER A 181 7.47 9.68 -0.39
CA SER A 181 7.40 8.22 -0.31
C SER A 181 7.21 7.62 -1.69
N VAL A 182 7.86 6.48 -1.88
CA VAL A 182 7.61 5.57 -2.98
C VAL A 182 6.91 4.36 -2.39
N VAL A 183 5.74 4.02 -2.93
CA VAL A 183 4.97 2.82 -2.57
C VAL A 183 4.80 2.00 -3.82
N ARG A 184 5.38 0.80 -3.87
CA ARG A 184 5.13 -0.16 -4.94
C ARG A 184 4.07 -1.14 -4.48
N ARG A 185 2.99 -1.25 -5.25
CA ARG A 185 1.96 -2.27 -5.11
C ARG A 185 2.15 -3.33 -6.18
N THR A 186 2.22 -4.59 -5.76
CA THR A 186 2.16 -5.74 -6.65
C THR A 186 1.14 -6.76 -6.18
N LYS A 187 0.61 -7.53 -7.13
CA LYS A 187 -0.31 -8.65 -6.91
C LYS A 187 0.15 -9.87 -7.71
N ASP A 188 -0.15 -11.06 -7.21
CA ASP A 188 0.13 -12.34 -7.85
C ASP A 188 -1.07 -12.91 -8.65
N GLY A 189 -2.11 -12.09 -8.82
CA GLY A 189 -3.35 -12.47 -9.50
C GLY A 189 -4.41 -13.11 -8.59
N ARG A 190 -4.09 -13.44 -7.33
CA ARG A 190 -5.05 -13.99 -6.37
C ARG A 190 -5.79 -12.89 -5.63
N THR A 191 -7.08 -13.11 -5.36
CA THR A 191 -7.91 -12.15 -4.63
C THR A 191 -7.43 -12.00 -3.20
N GLY A 192 -7.31 -10.76 -2.73
CA GLY A 192 -6.82 -10.45 -1.38
C GLY A 192 -5.30 -10.44 -1.25
N HIS A 193 -4.56 -10.99 -2.22
CA HIS A 193 -3.10 -11.00 -2.21
C HIS A 193 -2.53 -9.67 -2.69
N ILE A 194 -1.79 -9.00 -1.81
CA ILE A 194 -1.13 -7.72 -2.10
C ILE A 194 0.23 -7.69 -1.42
N ILE A 195 1.25 -7.25 -2.15
CA ILE A 195 2.55 -6.85 -1.60
C ILE A 195 2.65 -5.32 -1.70
N LEU A 196 3.01 -4.68 -0.59
CA LEU A 196 3.36 -3.27 -0.52
C LEU A 196 4.82 -3.13 -0.10
N GLU A 197 5.65 -2.60 -0.99
CA GLU A 197 7.02 -2.19 -0.70
C GLU A 197 7.05 -0.67 -0.55
N ILE A 198 7.63 -0.16 0.54
CA ILE A 198 7.52 1.25 0.92
C ILE A 198 8.90 1.79 1.30
N SER A 199 9.28 2.91 0.68
CA SER A 199 10.45 3.69 1.06
C SER A 199 10.03 5.14 1.30
N THR A 200 10.32 5.67 2.48
CA THR A 200 9.94 7.04 2.88
C THR A 200 11.15 7.77 3.44
N CYS A 201 11.27 9.04 3.07
CA CYS A 201 12.22 9.99 3.65
C CYS A 201 11.57 11.37 3.83
N THR A 202 12.21 12.24 4.61
CA THR A 202 11.82 13.64 4.71
C THR A 202 12.19 14.37 3.42
N ASN A 203 11.27 15.17 2.91
CA ASN A 203 11.56 16.05 1.79
C ASN A 203 12.51 17.15 2.30
N PRO A 204 13.74 17.28 1.77
CA PRO A 204 14.58 18.40 2.15
C PRO A 204 13.86 19.71 1.78
N PRO A 205 13.94 20.77 2.62
CA PRO A 205 13.37 22.05 2.25
C PRO A 205 13.98 22.49 0.92
N SER A 206 13.13 22.94 -0.01
CA SER A 206 13.60 23.59 -1.23
C SER A 206 14.46 24.77 -0.79
N SER A 207 15.77 24.74 -1.08
CA SER A 207 16.62 25.90 -0.82
C SER A 207 16.02 27.12 -1.53
N PRO A 208 15.90 28.28 -0.85
CA PRO A 208 15.42 29.51 -1.46
C PRO A 208 16.36 30.04 -2.55
#